data_AF-A0A961ER79-F1
#
_entry.id   AF-A0A961ER79-F1
#
_cell.length_a   1.000
_cell.length_b   1.000
_cell.length_c   1.000
_cell.angle_alpha   90.00
_cell.angle_beta   90.00
_cell.angle_gamma   90.00
#
_symmetry.space_group_name_H-M   'P 1'
#
loop_
_entity.id
_entity.type
_entity.pdbx_description
1 polymer ?
#
loop_
_entity_poly.entity_id
_entity_poly.type
_entity_poly.pdbx_seq_one_letter_code
_entity_poly.pdbx_strand_id
1 'polypeptide(L)'
;MPKRYARLTSVAAACVFLFSCELARIDRYDPGISFNFSYILGILLAGCVTPNRIAFANPADGDYELFTMNEDGSDVIQLTNNAFTDTFPSWSPDGKQLVFQSSRTGVQGFYLINADGTNERPLLVDSNANQDPVFAPDGRGIYFDSNRNSGSLDIFYLDLSTSSLTQLTNTAGAYDNYSPSVSPGSDYIYMVTTSLGNDDIARMNFDGSGFSMIVTDSFTDTEPSVAPDGSYFVFTADRDGNQEIYTAAPDGTGQTDFTNNAANDNDASFKSDGTRIVFSSDMNPSDLEIYTIAPNGSGLTMLTNNSIIDNNAAWSCQ
;
A
#
# COMPACT_ATOMS: atom_id res chain seq x y z
N MET A 1 51.19 50.99 -11.55
CA MET A 1 50.38 52.07 -10.94
C MET A 1 48.90 51.76 -11.19
N PRO A 2 48.07 51.63 -10.14
CA PRO A 2 46.67 51.19 -10.25
C PRO A 2 45.68 52.36 -10.22
N LYS A 3 44.48 52.18 -10.80
CA LYS A 3 43.20 52.92 -10.54
C LYS A 3 42.13 52.37 -11.51
N ARG A 4 40.84 52.15 -11.22
CA ARG A 4 39.98 51.96 -10.02
C ARG A 4 38.52 51.80 -10.59
N TYR A 5 37.76 50.78 -10.13
CA TYR A 5 36.28 50.62 -9.94
C TYR A 5 35.27 50.96 -11.08
N ALA A 6 34.10 50.31 -11.27
CA ALA A 6 33.07 49.77 -10.35
C ALA A 6 32.25 48.59 -10.96
N ARG A 7 31.91 47.50 -10.22
CA ARG A 7 30.61 47.02 -9.63
C ARG A 7 29.38 47.00 -10.59
N LEU A 8 28.47 46.00 -10.67
CA LEU A 8 27.73 45.20 -9.66
C LEU A 8 27.05 43.91 -10.27
N THR A 9 27.04 42.81 -9.48
CA THR A 9 26.02 41.72 -9.22
C THR A 9 25.01 41.18 -10.26
N SER A 10 24.96 39.83 -10.44
CA SER A 10 23.87 38.88 -10.00
C SER A 10 23.90 37.55 -10.84
N VAL A 11 24.12 36.36 -10.26
CA VAL A 11 23.18 35.27 -9.83
C VAL A 11 22.59 34.36 -10.95
N ALA A 12 22.82 33.03 -10.78
CA ALA A 12 22.09 31.80 -11.22
C ALA A 12 21.90 31.47 -12.73
N ALA A 13 22.37 30.32 -13.25
CA ALA A 13 21.77 28.94 -13.31
C ALA A 13 20.58 28.85 -14.32
N ALA A 14 20.33 27.81 -15.12
CA ALA A 14 20.70 26.39 -15.12
C ALA A 14 20.53 25.75 -16.53
N CYS A 15 21.00 24.51 -16.65
CA CYS A 15 20.95 23.59 -17.79
C CYS A 15 19.54 23.20 -18.26
N VAL A 16 19.43 22.89 -19.56
CA VAL A 16 18.37 22.07 -20.15
C VAL A 16 19.05 20.96 -20.96
N PHE A 17 18.77 19.69 -20.65
CA PHE A 17 19.07 18.54 -21.51
C PHE A 17 17.76 17.86 -21.92
N LEU A 18 17.75 17.43 -23.18
CA LEU A 18 16.62 17.01 -24.00
C LEU A 18 16.17 15.58 -23.71
N PHE A 19 14.86 15.32 -23.84
CA PHE A 19 14.33 14.03 -24.27
C PHE A 19 13.59 14.23 -25.59
N SER A 20 14.00 13.49 -26.62
CA SER A 20 13.37 13.43 -27.94
C SER A 20 12.44 12.21 -27.99
N CYS A 21 11.21 12.38 -28.46
CA CYS A 21 10.36 11.27 -28.90
C CYS A 21 9.85 11.56 -30.31
N GLU A 22 9.90 10.53 -31.15
CA GLU A 22 9.74 10.52 -32.61
C GLU A 22 8.31 10.91 -33.04
N LEU A 23 8.16 11.93 -33.90
CA LEU A 23 6.88 12.27 -34.54
C LEU A 23 6.84 11.70 -35.96
N ALA A 24 5.79 10.92 -36.25
CA ALA A 24 5.48 10.40 -37.57
C ALA A 24 5.31 11.55 -38.61
N ARG A 25 5.90 11.35 -39.79
CA ARG A 25 5.81 12.26 -40.95
C ARG A 25 4.35 12.40 -41.42
N ILE A 26 3.87 13.64 -41.49
CA ILE A 26 2.81 14.06 -42.42
C ILE A 26 3.43 15.06 -43.39
N ASP A 27 3.84 14.57 -44.56
CA ASP A 27 4.24 15.40 -45.69
C ASP A 27 2.98 15.78 -46.48
N ARG A 28 2.55 17.05 -46.39
CA ARG A 28 1.98 17.87 -47.48
C ARG A 28 1.67 19.29 -46.97
N TYR A 29 2.42 20.24 -47.53
CA TYR A 29 2.31 21.68 -47.31
C TYR A 29 1.33 22.27 -48.34
N ASP A 30 0.31 22.99 -47.90
CA ASP A 30 -0.61 23.77 -48.76
C ASP A 30 -0.54 25.26 -48.37
N PRO A 31 0.02 26.15 -49.22
CA PRO A 31 0.18 27.55 -48.89
C PRO A 31 -1.07 28.34 -49.29
N GLY A 32 -2.11 28.31 -48.45
CA GLY A 32 -3.37 29.00 -48.77
C GLY A 32 -4.27 29.42 -47.62
N ILE A 33 -3.94 29.12 -46.36
CA ILE A 33 -4.83 29.41 -45.22
C ILE A 33 -4.13 30.33 -44.23
N SER A 34 -4.59 31.59 -44.17
CA SER A 34 -4.24 32.54 -43.12
C SER A 34 -4.91 32.12 -41.80
N PHE A 35 -4.14 31.62 -40.84
CA PHE A 35 -4.63 31.39 -39.49
C PHE A 35 -4.55 32.69 -38.67
N ASN A 36 -5.71 33.15 -38.19
CA ASN A 36 -5.80 34.20 -37.18
C ASN A 36 -5.12 33.71 -35.90
N PHE A 37 -4.17 34.50 -35.38
CA PHE A 37 -3.54 34.28 -34.08
C PHE A 37 -4.53 34.62 -32.95
N SER A 38 -5.46 33.71 -32.68
CA SER A 38 -6.15 33.60 -31.39
C SER A 38 -6.80 32.23 -31.35
N TYR A 39 -6.64 31.52 -30.22
CA TYR A 39 -6.97 30.10 -30.00
C TYR A 39 -5.92 29.10 -30.52
N ILE A 40 -5.03 28.67 -29.63
CA ILE A 40 -4.88 27.28 -29.15
C ILE A 40 -3.75 27.35 -28.10
N LEU A 41 -4.11 27.81 -26.90
CA LEU A 41 -3.37 27.51 -25.68
C LEU A 41 -4.32 26.65 -24.86
N GLY A 42 -4.22 25.33 -25.06
CA GLY A 42 -5.16 24.38 -24.50
C GLY A 42 -4.84 22.96 -24.92
N ILE A 43 -3.55 22.60 -24.96
CA ILE A 43 -3.18 21.19 -24.83
C ILE A 43 -3.14 20.96 -23.33
N LEU A 44 -4.27 20.50 -22.77
CA LEU A 44 -4.24 19.80 -21.50
C LEU A 44 -3.21 18.69 -21.67
N LEU A 45 -2.10 18.79 -20.96
CA LEU A 45 -1.44 17.62 -20.43
C LEU A 45 -2.44 17.01 -19.43
N ALA A 46 -3.45 16.32 -19.95
CA ALA A 46 -4.12 15.28 -19.18
C ALA A 46 -3.14 14.11 -19.12
N GLY A 47 -2.04 14.31 -18.39
CA GLY A 47 -1.44 13.21 -17.68
C GLY A 47 -2.58 12.67 -16.83
N CYS A 48 -2.96 11.43 -17.06
CA CYS A 48 -3.81 10.69 -16.13
C CYS A 48 -2.99 10.58 -14.85
N VAL A 49 -3.04 11.62 -14.02
CA VAL A 49 -2.66 11.51 -12.61
C VAL A 49 -3.86 10.79 -12.03
N THR A 50 -3.79 9.47 -11.93
CA THR A 50 -4.69 8.75 -11.04
C THR A 50 -4.51 9.41 -9.67
N PRO A 51 -5.59 9.95 -9.06
CA PRO A 51 -5.46 10.63 -7.78
C PRO A 51 -4.86 9.65 -6.76
N ASN A 52 -3.85 10.09 -6.00
CA ASN A 52 -3.33 9.34 -4.86
C ASN A 52 -4.47 9.15 -3.87
N ARG A 53 -5.02 7.94 -3.82
CA ARG A 53 -6.15 7.60 -2.97
C ARG A 53 -5.72 6.66 -1.86
N ILE A 54 -6.41 6.79 -0.73
CA ILE A 54 -6.36 5.86 0.39
C ILE A 54 -7.62 5.00 0.26
N ALA A 55 -7.46 3.68 0.30
CA ALA A 55 -8.57 2.76 0.48
C ALA A 55 -8.65 2.33 1.94
N PHE A 56 -9.86 2.18 2.47
CA PHE A 56 -10.09 1.76 3.86
C PHE A 56 -11.43 1.02 3.97
N ALA A 57 -11.58 0.23 5.03
CA ALA A 57 -12.82 -0.46 5.34
C ALA A 57 -13.59 0.31 6.43
N ASN A 58 -14.90 0.43 6.27
CA ASN A 58 -15.77 1.15 7.20
C ASN A 58 -17.08 0.37 7.45
N PRO A 59 -17.47 0.11 8.71
CA PRO A 59 -18.65 -0.69 9.07
C PRO A 59 -19.95 0.12 9.30
N ALA A 60 -20.08 1.33 8.72
CA ALA A 60 -21.13 2.30 9.10
C ALA A 60 -22.58 1.81 9.00
N ASP A 61 -22.89 0.88 8.10
CA ASP A 61 -24.23 0.34 7.86
C ASP A 61 -24.45 -1.07 8.42
N GLY A 62 -23.48 -1.62 9.16
CA GLY A 62 -23.60 -2.88 9.90
C GLY A 62 -22.73 -4.03 9.35
N ASP A 63 -22.10 -3.82 8.20
CA ASP A 63 -21.06 -4.65 7.60
C ASP A 63 -19.92 -3.77 7.07
N TYR A 64 -18.69 -4.29 7.03
CA TYR A 64 -17.56 -3.53 6.49
C TYR A 64 -17.71 -3.38 4.98
N GLU A 65 -17.62 -2.15 4.51
CA GLU A 65 -17.60 -1.80 3.10
C GLU A 65 -16.34 -1.00 2.77
N LEU A 66 -15.91 -1.06 1.52
CA LEU A 66 -14.71 -0.37 1.06
C LEU A 66 -15.02 1.05 0.62
N PHE A 67 -14.18 1.98 1.06
CA PHE A 67 -14.22 3.38 0.67
C PHE A 67 -12.86 3.81 0.14
N THR A 68 -12.85 4.89 -0.63
CA THR A 68 -11.62 5.60 -0.98
C THR A 68 -11.75 7.09 -0.72
N MET A 69 -10.64 7.75 -0.44
CA MET A 69 -10.56 9.19 -0.26
C MET A 69 -9.23 9.75 -0.80
N ASN A 70 -9.16 11.05 -0.99
CA ASN A 70 -7.90 11.75 -1.27
C ASN A 70 -6.98 11.75 -0.03
N GLU A 71 -5.69 12.03 -0.25
CA GLU A 71 -4.67 12.15 0.81
C GLU A 71 -5.00 13.20 1.90
N ASP A 72 -5.85 14.18 1.58
CA ASP A 72 -6.33 15.21 2.52
C ASP A 72 -7.66 14.87 3.23
N GLY A 73 -8.16 13.64 3.04
CA GLY A 73 -9.43 13.16 3.59
C GLY A 73 -10.68 13.61 2.80
N SER A 74 -10.52 14.38 1.72
CA SER A 74 -11.64 14.80 0.87
C SER A 74 -12.05 13.74 -0.15
N ASP A 75 -13.21 13.95 -0.80
CA ASP A 75 -13.70 13.11 -1.91
C ASP A 75 -13.84 11.62 -1.58
N VAL A 76 -14.47 11.37 -0.43
CA VAL A 76 -14.83 10.02 0.04
C VAL A 76 -15.83 9.39 -0.93
N ILE A 77 -15.49 8.23 -1.48
CA ILE A 77 -16.31 7.44 -2.41
C ILE A 77 -16.44 6.02 -1.87
N GLN A 78 -17.68 5.55 -1.69
CA GLN A 78 -17.98 4.16 -1.40
C GLN A 78 -17.78 3.30 -2.66
N LEU A 79 -16.96 2.25 -2.57
CA LEU A 79 -16.65 1.33 -3.67
C LEU A 79 -17.55 0.10 -3.68
N THR A 80 -17.87 -0.45 -2.51
CA THR A 80 -18.70 -1.64 -2.35
C THR A 80 -19.95 -1.31 -1.51
N ASN A 81 -21.07 -1.98 -1.81
CA ASN A 81 -22.32 -1.82 -1.07
C ASN A 81 -23.17 -3.07 -1.26
N ASN A 82 -23.17 -3.92 -0.25
CA ASN A 82 -23.80 -5.22 -0.23
C ASN A 82 -24.23 -5.59 1.19
N ALA A 83 -24.22 -6.87 1.55
CA ALA A 83 -24.69 -7.34 2.86
C ALA A 83 -23.65 -8.25 3.52
N PHE A 84 -22.39 -8.10 3.10
CA PHE A 84 -21.28 -8.96 3.43
C PHE A 84 -20.08 -8.09 3.71
N THR A 85 -19.27 -8.52 4.67
CA THR A 85 -18.00 -7.89 5.03
C THR A 85 -17.02 -7.93 3.86
N ASP A 86 -16.61 -6.74 3.42
CA ASP A 86 -15.57 -6.45 2.43
C ASP A 86 -14.42 -5.65 3.10
N THR A 87 -13.22 -6.23 3.17
CA THR A 87 -12.07 -5.70 3.93
C THR A 87 -10.72 -5.93 3.23
N PHE A 88 -9.63 -5.46 3.84
CA PHE A 88 -8.23 -5.64 3.37
C PHE A 88 -8.02 -5.27 1.89
N PRO A 89 -8.31 -4.01 1.49
CA PRO A 89 -8.07 -3.57 0.13
C PRO A 89 -6.56 -3.49 -0.16
N SER A 90 -6.13 -3.97 -1.33
CA SER A 90 -4.78 -3.76 -1.86
C SER A 90 -4.83 -3.23 -3.29
N TRP A 91 -4.09 -2.16 -3.55
CA TRP A 91 -4.05 -1.50 -4.84
C TRP A 91 -3.13 -2.20 -5.83
N SER A 92 -3.55 -2.26 -7.09
CA SER A 92 -2.66 -2.65 -8.18
C SER A 92 -1.51 -1.64 -8.30
N PRO A 93 -0.30 -2.05 -8.75
CA PRO A 93 0.84 -1.14 -8.86
C PRO A 93 0.59 0.05 -9.80
N ASP A 94 -0.32 -0.11 -10.76
CA ASP A 94 -0.73 0.95 -11.68
C ASP A 94 -1.90 1.82 -11.17
N GLY A 95 -2.37 1.58 -9.94
CA GLY A 95 -3.44 2.33 -9.27
C GLY A 95 -4.83 2.21 -9.91
N LYS A 96 -5.04 1.27 -10.85
CA LYS A 96 -6.30 1.16 -11.60
C LYS A 96 -7.33 0.24 -10.96
N GLN A 97 -6.90 -0.69 -10.14
CA GLN A 97 -7.76 -1.71 -9.54
C GLN A 97 -7.38 -1.93 -8.08
N LEU A 98 -8.32 -2.52 -7.33
CA LEU A 98 -8.08 -3.06 -6.00
C LEU A 98 -8.45 -4.54 -6.00
N VAL A 99 -7.69 -5.33 -5.27
CA VAL A 99 -8.10 -6.65 -4.77
C VAL A 99 -8.55 -6.48 -3.33
N PHE A 100 -9.57 -7.22 -2.92
CA PHE A 100 -10.08 -7.16 -1.56
C PHE A 100 -10.66 -8.50 -1.12
N GLN A 101 -10.74 -8.67 0.19
CA GLN A 101 -11.37 -9.82 0.84
C GLN A 101 -12.88 -9.59 0.95
N SER A 102 -13.67 -10.63 0.65
CA SER A 102 -15.13 -10.60 0.78
C SER A 102 -15.67 -11.89 1.40
N SER A 103 -16.71 -11.77 2.24
CA SER A 103 -17.40 -12.89 2.90
C SER A 103 -18.64 -13.42 2.14
N ARG A 104 -18.88 -12.94 0.91
CA ARG A 104 -20.05 -13.26 0.07
C ARG A 104 -20.33 -14.74 -0.15
N THR A 105 -19.34 -15.61 -0.01
CA THR A 105 -19.46 -17.07 -0.19
C THR A 105 -19.47 -17.88 1.09
N GLY A 106 -19.55 -17.21 2.26
CA GLY A 106 -19.57 -17.84 3.58
C GLY A 106 -18.17 -18.18 4.14
N VAL A 107 -17.14 -18.13 3.31
CA VAL A 107 -15.71 -18.10 3.68
C VAL A 107 -15.04 -16.96 2.91
N GLN A 108 -13.93 -16.45 3.42
CA GLN A 108 -13.19 -15.34 2.81
C GLN A 108 -12.67 -15.73 1.42
N GLY A 109 -13.06 -14.94 0.41
CA GLY A 109 -12.56 -15.03 -0.96
C GLY A 109 -12.20 -13.66 -1.51
N PHE A 110 -11.57 -13.62 -2.68
CA PHE A 110 -11.08 -12.38 -3.27
C PHE A 110 -11.91 -11.93 -4.45
N TYR A 111 -12.09 -10.61 -4.52
CA TYR A 111 -12.74 -9.90 -5.61
C TYR A 111 -11.82 -8.80 -6.12
N LEU A 112 -12.00 -8.42 -7.38
CA LEU A 112 -11.36 -7.26 -8.00
C LEU A 112 -12.42 -6.20 -8.26
N ILE A 113 -12.05 -4.93 -8.08
CA ILE A 113 -12.84 -3.77 -8.44
C ILE A 113 -11.95 -2.71 -9.07
N ASN A 114 -12.47 -1.94 -10.03
CA ASN A 114 -11.73 -0.78 -10.53
C ASN A 114 -11.68 0.32 -9.47
N ALA A 115 -10.69 1.20 -9.56
CA ALA A 115 -10.51 2.36 -8.68
C ALA A 115 -11.73 3.31 -8.62
N ASP A 116 -12.59 3.27 -9.64
CA ASP A 116 -13.81 4.07 -9.74
C ASP A 116 -15.08 3.32 -9.25
N GLY A 117 -14.92 2.15 -8.64
CA GLY A 117 -16.01 1.30 -8.14
C GLY A 117 -16.68 0.44 -9.22
N THR A 118 -16.24 0.51 -10.48
CA THR A 118 -16.85 -0.27 -11.57
C THR A 118 -16.22 -1.65 -11.71
N ASN A 119 -16.91 -2.54 -12.45
CA ASN A 119 -16.38 -3.84 -12.87
C ASN A 119 -15.91 -4.72 -11.69
N GLU A 120 -16.66 -4.66 -10.59
CA GLU A 120 -16.49 -5.60 -9.49
C GLU A 120 -16.75 -7.04 -9.96
N ARG A 121 -15.83 -7.97 -9.64
CA ARG A 121 -15.91 -9.37 -10.07
C ARG A 121 -15.13 -10.30 -9.15
N PRO A 122 -15.54 -11.59 -9.02
CA PRO A 122 -14.75 -12.57 -8.27
C PRO A 122 -13.39 -12.79 -8.93
N LEU A 123 -12.35 -12.94 -8.10
CA LEU A 123 -10.99 -13.26 -8.50
C LEU A 123 -10.59 -14.68 -8.05
N LEU A 124 -10.70 -14.95 -6.75
CA LEU A 124 -10.38 -16.26 -6.17
C LEU A 124 -11.44 -16.57 -5.11
N VAL A 125 -12.42 -17.39 -5.50
CA VAL A 125 -13.56 -17.73 -4.64
C VAL A 125 -13.69 -19.24 -4.61
N ASP A 126 -13.35 -19.83 -3.47
CA ASP A 126 -13.46 -21.27 -3.22
C ASP A 126 -13.77 -21.55 -1.75
N SER A 127 -13.65 -22.82 -1.32
CA SER A 127 -13.99 -23.25 0.04
C SER A 127 -12.89 -23.04 1.08
N ASN A 128 -11.72 -22.54 0.68
CA ASN A 128 -10.63 -22.22 1.60
C ASN A 128 -10.81 -20.79 2.10
N ALA A 129 -10.33 -20.50 3.31
CA ALA A 129 -10.15 -19.12 3.74
C ALA A 129 -8.95 -18.57 2.95
N ASN A 130 -9.15 -17.49 2.21
CA ASN A 130 -8.10 -16.73 1.55
C ASN A 130 -8.14 -15.32 2.16
N GLN A 131 -7.03 -14.87 2.75
CA GLN A 131 -6.97 -13.63 3.54
C GLN A 131 -5.77 -12.76 3.13
N ASP A 132 -5.81 -11.50 3.54
CA ASP A 132 -4.76 -10.49 3.39
C ASP A 132 -4.12 -10.44 1.98
N PRO A 133 -4.91 -10.16 0.93
CA PRO A 133 -4.38 -10.13 -0.42
C PRO A 133 -3.50 -8.89 -0.63
N VAL A 134 -2.31 -9.08 -1.19
CA VAL A 134 -1.39 -8.00 -1.57
C VAL A 134 -0.94 -8.17 -3.01
N PHE A 135 -1.12 -7.14 -3.83
CA PHE A 135 -0.59 -7.15 -5.19
C PHE A 135 0.93 -7.30 -5.20
N ALA A 136 1.43 -8.18 -6.06
CA ALA A 136 2.85 -8.22 -6.36
C ALA A 136 3.30 -6.87 -6.96
N PRO A 137 4.52 -6.37 -6.64
CA PRO A 137 4.97 -5.07 -7.10
C PRO A 137 5.04 -4.92 -8.63
N ASP A 138 5.13 -6.03 -9.35
CA ASP A 138 5.13 -6.08 -10.82
C ASP A 138 3.72 -6.20 -11.44
N GLY A 139 2.69 -6.32 -10.61
CA GLY A 139 1.28 -6.43 -11.01
C GLY A 139 0.89 -7.77 -11.64
N ARG A 140 1.77 -8.77 -11.64
CA ARG A 140 1.52 -10.07 -12.29
C ARG A 140 0.72 -11.04 -11.42
N GLY A 141 0.63 -10.78 -10.13
CA GLY A 141 0.02 -11.71 -9.19
C GLY A 141 -0.39 -11.08 -7.87
N ILE A 142 -0.94 -11.91 -7.00
CA ILE A 142 -1.34 -11.58 -5.63
C ILE A 142 -0.63 -12.53 -4.68
N TYR A 143 0.06 -11.99 -3.67
CA TYR A 143 0.48 -12.73 -2.49
C TYR A 143 -0.64 -12.69 -1.46
N PHE A 144 -0.88 -13.80 -0.77
CA PHE A 144 -1.96 -13.89 0.21
C PHE A 144 -1.71 -15.08 1.13
N ASP A 145 -2.42 -15.16 2.25
CA ASP A 145 -2.41 -16.36 3.07
C ASP A 145 -3.70 -17.18 2.91
N SER A 146 -3.56 -18.49 3.09
CA SER A 146 -4.68 -19.41 2.96
C SER A 146 -4.50 -20.67 3.79
N ASN A 147 -5.61 -21.19 4.30
CA ASN A 147 -5.66 -22.48 5.00
C ASN A 147 -5.65 -23.70 4.06
N ARG A 148 -5.44 -23.48 2.76
CA ARG A 148 -5.40 -24.52 1.73
C ARG A 148 -4.26 -25.51 2.02
N ASN A 149 -4.50 -26.79 1.76
CA ASN A 149 -3.58 -27.93 1.89
C ASN A 149 -3.24 -28.40 3.31
N SER A 150 -2.93 -27.50 4.24
CA SER A 150 -2.41 -27.83 5.59
C SER A 150 -3.40 -27.58 6.73
N GLY A 151 -4.41 -26.73 6.53
CA GLY A 151 -5.40 -26.34 7.55
C GLY A 151 -4.95 -25.18 8.44
N SER A 152 -3.63 -24.95 8.56
CA SER A 152 -3.01 -23.71 9.03
C SER A 152 -2.85 -22.73 7.88
N LEU A 153 -2.68 -21.45 8.17
CA LEU A 153 -2.37 -20.43 7.17
C LEU A 153 -0.95 -20.61 6.65
N ASP A 154 -0.82 -20.62 5.33
CA ASP A 154 0.43 -20.61 4.59
C ASP A 154 0.38 -19.50 3.55
N ILE A 155 1.55 -18.97 3.15
CA ILE A 155 1.63 -17.95 2.10
C ILE A 155 1.54 -18.60 0.72
N PHE A 156 0.69 -18.05 -0.14
CA PHE A 156 0.48 -18.44 -1.51
C PHE A 156 0.70 -17.26 -2.48
N TYR A 157 0.93 -17.60 -3.74
CA TYR A 157 0.96 -16.68 -4.86
C TYR A 157 -0.05 -17.11 -5.92
N LEU A 158 -0.91 -16.18 -6.34
CA LEU A 158 -1.83 -16.31 -7.46
C LEU A 158 -1.27 -15.58 -8.68
N ASP A 159 -1.00 -16.30 -9.77
CA ASP A 159 -0.66 -15.70 -11.06
C ASP A 159 -1.94 -15.25 -11.77
N LEU A 160 -2.07 -13.95 -12.04
CA LEU A 160 -3.29 -13.37 -12.63
C LEU A 160 -3.46 -13.71 -14.11
N SER A 161 -2.39 -14.09 -14.81
CA SER A 161 -2.44 -14.41 -16.25
C SER A 161 -2.88 -15.84 -16.52
N THR A 162 -2.58 -16.75 -15.59
CA THR A 162 -2.85 -18.19 -15.72
C THR A 162 -3.86 -18.71 -14.71
N SER A 163 -4.21 -17.92 -13.69
CA SER A 163 -4.97 -18.34 -12.51
C SER A 163 -4.33 -19.51 -11.74
N SER A 164 -3.01 -19.68 -11.88
CA SER A 164 -2.26 -20.73 -11.19
C SER A 164 -1.94 -20.31 -9.75
N LEU A 165 -2.05 -21.26 -8.84
CA LEU A 165 -1.71 -21.08 -7.42
C LEU A 165 -0.39 -21.78 -7.10
N THR A 166 0.51 -21.07 -6.43
CA THR A 166 1.78 -21.59 -5.92
C THR A 166 1.81 -21.43 -4.41
N GLN A 167 2.08 -22.51 -3.68
CA GLN A 167 2.31 -22.47 -2.23
C GLN A 167 3.78 -22.08 -1.98
N LEU A 168 4.03 -21.01 -1.23
CA LEU A 168 5.37 -20.48 -0.93
C LEU A 168 5.89 -20.94 0.43
N THR A 169 5.01 -21.08 1.42
CA THR A 169 5.35 -21.71 2.71
C THR A 169 4.55 -22.99 2.91
N ASN A 170 5.09 -23.93 3.69
CA ASN A 170 4.36 -25.12 4.10
C ASN A 170 4.71 -25.48 5.55
N THR A 171 3.86 -25.09 6.47
CA THR A 171 4.03 -25.38 7.91
C THR A 171 3.56 -26.79 8.29
N ALA A 172 2.93 -27.52 7.35
CA ALA A 172 2.32 -28.83 7.58
C ALA A 172 1.30 -28.86 8.75
N GLY A 173 0.61 -27.74 9.02
CA GLY A 173 -0.42 -27.65 10.06
C GLY A 173 0.13 -27.37 11.46
N ALA A 174 1.42 -27.07 11.60
CA ALA A 174 2.06 -26.91 12.91
C ALA A 174 1.96 -25.48 13.49
N TYR A 175 1.91 -24.48 12.62
CA TYR A 175 1.85 -23.05 12.94
C TYR A 175 1.37 -22.30 11.70
N ASP A 176 1.13 -21.00 11.83
CA ASP A 176 0.61 -20.15 10.77
C ASP A 176 1.72 -19.25 10.20
N ASN A 177 1.67 -18.98 8.90
CA ASN A 177 2.35 -17.87 8.24
C ASN A 177 1.29 -17.03 7.51
N TYR A 178 1.19 -15.74 7.81
CA TYR A 178 0.07 -14.91 7.38
C TYR A 178 0.44 -13.42 7.23
N SER A 179 -0.50 -12.61 6.72
CA SER A 179 -0.35 -11.16 6.48
C SER A 179 0.92 -10.81 5.68
N PRO A 180 1.04 -11.29 4.42
CA PRO A 180 2.21 -11.02 3.60
C PRO A 180 2.33 -9.54 3.25
N SER A 181 3.57 -9.06 3.13
CA SER A 181 3.88 -7.67 2.80
C SER A 181 5.05 -7.58 1.83
N VAL A 182 4.88 -6.75 0.79
CA VAL A 182 5.81 -6.62 -0.33
C VAL A 182 5.90 -5.16 -0.77
N SER A 183 7.04 -4.76 -1.34
CA SER A 183 7.22 -3.43 -1.93
C SER A 183 8.11 -3.48 -3.17
N PRO A 184 8.04 -2.46 -4.07
CA PRO A 184 8.83 -2.44 -5.31
C PRO A 184 10.34 -2.44 -5.12
N GLY A 185 10.84 -1.86 -4.02
CA GLY A 185 12.27 -1.80 -3.70
C GLY A 185 12.78 -2.97 -2.87
N SER A 186 11.91 -3.90 -2.45
CA SER A 186 12.26 -5.07 -1.66
C SER A 186 12.43 -6.31 -2.54
N ASP A 187 13.44 -7.12 -2.25
CA ASP A 187 13.61 -8.47 -2.82
C ASP A 187 12.84 -9.54 -2.03
N TYR A 188 12.13 -9.15 -0.97
CA TYR A 188 11.53 -10.04 0.02
C TYR A 188 10.04 -9.83 0.20
N ILE A 189 9.36 -10.94 0.52
CA ILE A 189 8.06 -10.99 1.16
C ILE A 189 8.31 -11.04 2.67
N TYR A 190 7.72 -10.10 3.41
CA TYR A 190 7.65 -10.12 4.86
C TYR A 190 6.32 -10.75 5.27
N MET A 191 6.27 -11.42 6.41
CA MET A 191 5.07 -12.09 6.90
C MET A 191 5.14 -12.24 8.41
N VAL A 192 3.98 -12.44 9.02
CA VAL A 192 3.89 -12.89 10.41
C VAL A 192 3.97 -14.42 10.45
N THR A 193 4.57 -14.97 11.49
CA THR A 193 4.64 -16.40 11.72
C THR A 193 4.51 -16.75 13.20
N THR A 194 3.81 -17.84 13.51
CA THR A 194 3.62 -18.32 14.89
C THR A 194 4.57 -19.46 15.29
N SER A 195 5.64 -19.65 14.52
CA SER A 195 6.54 -20.81 14.66
C SER A 195 7.27 -20.93 16.00
N LEU A 196 7.38 -19.84 16.76
CA LEU A 196 8.00 -19.82 18.10
C LEU A 196 6.98 -19.74 19.26
N GLY A 197 5.67 -19.72 18.94
CA GLY A 197 4.58 -19.75 19.93
C GLY A 197 3.95 -18.39 20.25
N ASN A 198 4.51 -17.30 19.71
CA ASN A 198 3.97 -15.95 19.62
C ASN A 198 4.02 -15.49 18.15
N ASP A 199 3.44 -14.33 17.86
CA ASP A 199 3.51 -13.72 16.53
C ASP A 199 4.87 -13.04 16.37
N ASP A 200 5.62 -13.48 15.37
CA ASP A 200 6.96 -12.99 15.04
C ASP A 200 7.02 -12.61 13.55
N ILE A 201 8.05 -11.86 13.15
CA ILE A 201 8.23 -11.47 11.75
C ILE A 201 9.32 -12.30 11.09
N ALA A 202 8.96 -12.90 9.96
CA ALA A 202 9.86 -13.57 9.04
C ALA A 202 9.85 -12.91 7.68
N ARG A 203 10.84 -13.27 6.85
CA ARG A 203 10.88 -12.91 5.44
C ARG A 203 11.39 -14.06 4.57
N MET A 204 11.06 -14.00 3.29
CA MET A 204 11.55 -14.94 2.27
C MET A 204 11.67 -14.25 0.91
N ASN A 205 12.39 -14.87 -0.03
CA ASN A 205 12.42 -14.43 -1.43
C ASN A 205 11.04 -14.62 -2.09
N PHE A 206 10.77 -13.91 -3.19
CA PHE A 206 9.50 -14.02 -3.93
C PHE A 206 9.17 -15.43 -4.47
N ASP A 207 10.16 -16.31 -4.59
CA ASP A 207 9.99 -17.71 -5.00
C ASP A 207 9.77 -18.67 -3.83
N GLY A 208 9.65 -18.16 -2.60
CA GLY A 208 9.48 -18.92 -1.37
C GLY A 208 10.79 -19.45 -0.77
N SER A 209 11.93 -19.27 -1.43
CA SER A 209 13.24 -19.67 -0.89
C SER A 209 13.76 -18.69 0.15
N GLY A 210 14.77 -19.10 0.93
CA GLY A 210 15.48 -18.19 1.83
C GLY A 210 14.67 -17.71 3.04
N PHE A 211 13.67 -18.48 3.48
CA PHE A 211 12.91 -18.20 4.71
C PHE A 211 13.85 -17.95 5.90
N SER A 212 13.67 -16.82 6.56
CA SER A 212 14.40 -16.44 7.77
C SER A 212 13.51 -15.63 8.71
N MET A 213 13.50 -16.02 9.98
CA MET A 213 13.00 -15.18 11.06
C MET A 213 13.90 -13.95 11.22
N ILE A 214 13.32 -12.78 11.50
CA ILE A 214 14.06 -11.51 11.62
C ILE A 214 13.69 -10.69 12.86
N VAL A 215 12.48 -10.84 13.38
CA VAL A 215 12.06 -10.31 14.69
C VAL A 215 11.50 -11.51 15.47
N THR A 216 12.04 -11.78 16.66
CA THR A 216 11.82 -13.05 17.40
C THR A 216 11.83 -12.86 18.91
N ASP A 217 11.37 -11.71 19.40
CA ASP A 217 11.38 -11.48 20.85
C ASP A 217 10.16 -12.14 21.49
N SER A 218 9.85 -11.81 22.75
CA SER A 218 8.76 -12.46 23.48
C SER A 218 7.41 -11.72 23.34
N PHE A 219 7.40 -10.60 22.63
CA PHE A 219 6.22 -9.79 22.40
C PHE A 219 5.54 -10.22 21.10
N THR A 220 4.35 -9.67 20.84
CA THR A 220 3.67 -9.86 19.57
C THR A 220 4.27 -8.88 18.55
N ASP A 221 4.69 -9.37 17.38
CA ASP A 221 5.16 -8.57 16.26
C ASP A 221 4.32 -8.90 15.00
N THR A 222 3.45 -7.98 14.59
CA THR A 222 2.45 -8.20 13.53
C THR A 222 2.48 -7.13 12.43
N GLU A 223 1.68 -7.33 11.38
CA GLU A 223 1.34 -6.32 10.37
C GLU A 223 2.58 -5.63 9.72
N PRO A 224 3.57 -6.39 9.20
CA PRO A 224 4.73 -5.77 8.59
C PRO A 224 4.33 -4.95 7.36
N SER A 225 4.91 -3.77 7.19
CA SER A 225 4.81 -2.97 5.96
C SER A 225 6.19 -2.50 5.52
N VAL A 226 6.60 -2.88 4.31
CA VAL A 226 7.94 -2.58 3.80
C VAL A 226 7.95 -1.24 3.08
N ALA A 227 8.96 -0.42 3.36
CA ALA A 227 9.13 0.87 2.68
C ALA A 227 9.22 0.68 1.16
N PRO A 228 8.74 1.63 0.33
CA PRO A 228 8.75 1.49 -1.14
C PRO A 228 10.15 1.30 -1.74
N ASP A 229 11.19 1.82 -1.07
CA ASP A 229 12.59 1.67 -1.47
C ASP A 229 13.26 0.43 -0.87
N GLY A 230 12.53 -0.37 -0.08
CA GLY A 230 13.01 -1.59 0.58
C GLY A 230 14.04 -1.37 1.68
N SER A 231 14.31 -0.11 2.08
CA SER A 231 15.42 0.21 2.98
C SER A 231 15.14 -0.06 4.46
N TYR A 232 13.87 -0.22 4.83
CA TYR A 232 13.40 -0.59 6.17
C TYR A 232 11.93 -1.06 6.09
N PHE A 233 11.39 -1.53 7.20
CA PHE A 233 9.97 -1.83 7.34
C PHE A 233 9.43 -1.29 8.66
N VAL A 234 8.12 -1.16 8.75
CA VAL A 234 7.38 -0.93 9.99
C VAL A 234 6.58 -2.16 10.37
N PHE A 235 6.25 -2.30 11.63
CA PHE A 235 5.41 -3.38 12.16
C PHE A 235 4.75 -2.93 13.46
N THR A 236 3.70 -3.63 13.87
CA THR A 236 3.00 -3.38 15.13
C THR A 236 3.58 -4.28 16.23
N ALA A 237 3.86 -3.74 17.42
CA ALA A 237 4.26 -4.55 18.57
C ALA A 237 3.79 -4.00 19.93
N ASP A 238 3.68 -4.87 20.95
CA ASP A 238 3.08 -4.57 22.25
C ASP A 238 4.07 -4.47 23.43
N ARG A 239 5.29 -3.99 23.15
CA ARG A 239 6.46 -4.16 24.04
C ARG A 239 6.40 -3.34 25.33
N ASP A 240 5.63 -2.28 25.37
CA ASP A 240 5.51 -1.32 26.47
C ASP A 240 4.10 -1.24 27.10
N GLY A 241 3.20 -2.15 26.68
CA GLY A 241 1.88 -2.36 27.31
C GLY A 241 0.68 -1.87 26.50
N ASN A 242 0.93 -1.29 25.33
CA ASN A 242 -0.03 -0.91 24.29
C ASN A 242 0.55 -1.26 22.92
N GLN A 243 -0.28 -1.31 21.88
CA GLN A 243 0.21 -1.53 20.51
C GLN A 243 0.84 -0.25 19.98
N GLU A 244 2.06 -0.35 19.46
CA GLU A 244 2.80 0.76 18.88
C GLU A 244 3.43 0.35 17.56
N ILE A 245 3.70 1.33 16.69
CA ILE A 245 4.39 1.11 15.42
C ILE A 245 5.90 1.15 15.70
N TYR A 246 6.60 0.11 15.30
CA TYR A 246 8.05 0.02 15.34
C TYR A 246 8.64 0.10 13.93
N THR A 247 9.87 0.58 13.84
CA THR A 247 10.68 0.54 12.61
C THR A 247 11.83 -0.43 12.78
N ALA A 248 12.24 -1.12 11.70
CA ALA A 248 13.45 -1.94 11.69
C ALA A 248 14.13 -1.95 10.31
N ALA A 249 15.45 -2.16 10.31
CA ALA A 249 16.21 -2.44 9.10
C ALA A 249 15.70 -3.74 8.43
N PRO A 250 15.97 -3.98 7.14
CA PRO A 250 15.37 -5.10 6.42
C PRO A 250 15.65 -6.48 7.05
N ASP A 251 16.77 -6.63 7.76
CA ASP A 251 17.17 -7.84 8.49
C ASP A 251 16.60 -7.93 9.92
N GLY A 252 15.71 -7.02 10.31
CA GLY A 252 15.08 -6.94 11.62
C GLY A 252 15.92 -6.22 12.68
N THR A 253 17.12 -5.75 12.34
CA THR A 253 17.98 -5.03 13.31
C THR A 253 17.60 -3.56 13.47
N GLY A 254 18.10 -2.91 14.53
CA GLY A 254 17.91 -1.47 14.73
C GLY A 254 16.48 -1.06 15.09
N GLN A 255 15.72 -1.95 15.73
CA GLN A 255 14.33 -1.72 16.09
C GLN A 255 14.15 -0.46 16.94
N THR A 256 13.21 0.40 16.55
CA THR A 256 12.89 1.65 17.26
C THR A 256 11.38 1.83 17.31
N ASP A 257 10.85 2.08 18.50
CA ASP A 257 9.48 2.51 18.73
C ASP A 257 9.25 3.90 18.09
N PHE A 258 8.39 3.95 17.08
CA PHE A 258 8.21 5.10 16.20
C PHE A 258 7.12 6.05 16.68
N THR A 259 5.99 5.52 17.16
CA THR A 259 4.84 6.32 17.61
C THR A 259 4.91 6.69 19.08
N ASN A 260 5.47 5.84 19.94
CA ASN A 260 5.70 6.01 21.38
C ASN A 260 4.71 6.94 22.07
N ASN A 261 3.47 6.50 22.25
CA ASN A 261 2.49 7.28 23.00
C ASN A 261 1.60 6.37 23.86
N ALA A 262 0.41 6.82 24.23
CA ALA A 262 -0.47 6.08 25.14
C ALA A 262 -1.67 5.44 24.42
N ALA A 263 -1.78 5.68 23.11
CA ALA A 263 -2.79 5.12 22.23
C ALA A 263 -2.35 3.76 21.71
N ASN A 264 -3.27 2.98 21.17
CA ASN A 264 -2.95 1.82 20.37
C ASN A 264 -2.82 2.23 18.90
N ASP A 265 -1.62 2.06 18.34
CA ASP A 265 -1.28 2.38 16.96
C ASP A 265 -0.99 1.08 16.17
N ASN A 266 -1.74 0.83 15.09
CA ASN A 266 -1.74 -0.44 14.34
C ASN A 266 -1.85 -0.22 12.82
N ASP A 267 -1.71 -1.28 12.03
CA ASP A 267 -1.98 -1.33 10.58
C ASP A 267 -1.22 -0.25 9.78
N ALA A 268 0.07 -0.09 10.08
CA ALA A 268 0.88 0.91 9.41
C ALA A 268 1.15 0.54 7.94
N SER A 269 0.96 1.50 7.02
CA SER A 269 1.22 1.30 5.60
C SER A 269 1.90 2.50 4.95
N PHE A 270 2.90 2.24 4.11
CA PHE A 270 3.60 3.28 3.38
C PHE A 270 2.81 3.81 2.19
N LYS A 271 2.88 5.13 2.01
CA LYS A 271 2.57 5.74 0.71
C LYS A 271 3.64 5.31 -0.30
N SER A 272 3.23 5.07 -1.54
CA SER A 272 4.09 4.56 -2.61
C SER A 272 5.30 5.43 -2.95
N ASP A 273 5.22 6.74 -2.70
CA ASP A 273 6.34 7.68 -2.86
C ASP A 273 7.28 7.74 -1.63
N GLY A 274 6.98 6.98 -0.57
CA GLY A 274 7.74 6.92 0.68
C GLY A 274 7.61 8.18 1.55
N THR A 275 6.74 9.13 1.21
CA THR A 275 6.67 10.42 1.91
C THR A 275 5.80 10.40 3.15
N ARG A 276 4.89 9.42 3.26
CA ARG A 276 3.92 9.28 4.37
C ARG A 276 3.75 7.82 4.78
N ILE A 277 3.35 7.64 6.02
CA ILE A 277 2.82 6.40 6.60
C ILE A 277 1.38 6.70 7.00
N VAL A 278 0.45 5.82 6.66
CA VAL A 278 -0.91 5.80 7.21
C VAL A 278 -0.99 4.71 8.27
N PHE A 279 -1.80 4.90 9.31
CA PHE A 279 -2.01 3.92 10.35
C PHE A 279 -3.33 4.18 11.08
N SER A 280 -3.80 3.21 11.84
CA SER A 280 -5.01 3.32 12.66
C SER A 280 -4.61 3.62 14.11
N SER A 281 -5.30 4.55 14.77
CA SER A 281 -4.97 4.98 16.13
C SER A 281 -6.18 5.39 16.96
N ASP A 282 -6.17 5.11 18.27
CA ASP A 282 -7.17 5.56 19.25
C ASP A 282 -6.75 6.82 20.05
N MET A 283 -5.79 7.62 19.52
CA MET A 283 -5.35 8.90 20.11
C MET A 283 -6.50 9.89 20.41
N ASN A 284 -7.65 9.76 19.76
CA ASN A 284 -8.88 10.52 20.03
C ASN A 284 -9.93 9.57 20.63
N PRO A 285 -10.44 9.81 21.87
CA PRO A 285 -10.92 8.73 22.75
C PRO A 285 -12.35 8.21 22.48
N SER A 286 -12.75 8.01 21.22
CA SER A 286 -14.04 7.38 20.88
C SER A 286 -13.92 6.08 20.09
N ASP A 287 -12.84 5.89 19.31
CA ASP A 287 -12.72 4.88 18.25
C ASP A 287 -11.34 4.92 17.57
N LEU A 288 -11.03 3.89 16.78
CA LEU A 288 -9.87 3.89 15.88
C LEU A 288 -10.15 4.79 14.68
N GLU A 289 -9.24 5.73 14.45
CA GLU A 289 -9.27 6.66 13.32
C GLU A 289 -8.01 6.51 12.46
N ILE A 290 -8.08 6.94 11.21
CA ILE A 290 -6.96 6.91 10.27
C ILE A 290 -6.09 8.16 10.46
N TYR A 291 -4.82 7.94 10.77
CA TYR A 291 -3.80 8.98 10.89
C TYR A 291 -2.75 8.85 9.81
N THR A 292 -2.09 9.97 9.51
CA THR A 292 -0.96 10.00 8.60
C THR A 292 0.20 10.79 9.19
N ILE A 293 1.42 10.32 8.99
CA ILE A 293 2.65 10.91 9.52
C ILE A 293 3.77 10.79 8.50
N ALA A 294 4.76 11.69 8.51
CA ALA A 294 5.96 11.52 7.70
C ALA A 294 6.91 10.50 8.36
N PRO A 295 7.73 9.75 7.60
CA PRO A 295 8.68 8.79 8.16
C PRO A 295 9.70 9.34 9.17
N ASN A 296 9.88 10.66 9.20
CA ASN A 296 10.74 11.34 10.19
C ASN A 296 9.99 11.72 11.49
N GLY A 297 8.74 11.27 11.66
CA GLY A 297 7.89 11.55 12.83
C GLY A 297 7.19 12.91 12.80
N SER A 298 7.32 13.69 11.72
CA SER A 298 6.68 15.01 11.62
C SER A 298 5.33 14.97 10.90
N GLY A 299 4.50 16.01 11.11
CA GLY A 299 3.28 16.21 10.32
C GLY A 299 2.15 15.21 10.60
N LEU A 300 2.04 14.73 11.85
CA LEU A 300 0.92 13.89 12.27
C LEU A 300 -0.42 14.59 11.99
N THR A 301 -1.29 13.93 11.25
CA THR A 301 -2.59 14.45 10.81
C THR A 301 -3.63 13.35 10.91
N MET A 302 -4.74 13.62 11.58
CA MET A 302 -5.94 12.76 11.60
C MET A 302 -6.75 13.00 10.32
N LEU A 303 -7.09 11.94 9.59
CA LEU A 303 -7.82 12.00 8.31
C LEU A 303 -9.31 11.70 8.46
N THR A 304 -9.65 10.71 9.29
CA THR A 304 -11.03 10.39 9.63
C THR A 304 -11.31 10.88 11.05
N ASN A 305 -12.54 11.37 11.28
CA ASN A 305 -12.98 11.84 12.60
C ASN A 305 -14.49 11.69 12.66
N ASN A 306 -14.92 10.46 12.86
CA ASN A 306 -16.31 10.08 12.92
C ASN A 306 -16.59 9.27 14.20
N SER A 307 -17.62 8.43 14.19
CA SER A 307 -18.02 7.66 15.39
C SER A 307 -17.99 6.15 15.10
N ILE A 308 -17.14 5.75 14.15
CA ILE A 308 -17.10 4.45 13.51
C ILE A 308 -15.62 4.11 13.33
N ILE A 309 -15.27 2.86 13.61
CA ILE A 309 -13.92 2.34 13.44
C ILE A 309 -13.55 2.38 11.96
N ASP A 310 -12.47 3.07 11.62
CA ASP A 310 -11.82 3.00 10.32
C ASP A 310 -10.48 2.26 10.46
N ASN A 311 -10.28 1.19 9.70
CA ASN A 311 -9.07 0.36 9.77
C ASN A 311 -8.65 -0.22 8.41
N ASN A 312 -7.54 -0.96 8.40
CA ASN A 312 -6.95 -1.59 7.21
C ASN A 312 -6.69 -0.59 6.06
N ALA A 313 -6.20 0.61 6.40
CA ALA A 313 -5.93 1.63 5.41
C ALA A 313 -4.73 1.26 4.52
N ALA A 314 -4.92 1.29 3.20
CA ALA A 314 -3.88 1.03 2.21
C ALA A 314 -3.79 2.16 1.18
N TRP A 315 -2.57 2.62 0.91
CA TRP A 315 -2.28 3.63 -0.11
C TRP A 315 -2.30 3.06 -1.53
N SER A 316 -2.73 3.87 -2.49
CA SER A 316 -2.54 3.59 -3.91
C SER A 316 -1.06 3.69 -4.34
N CYS A 317 -0.64 2.79 -5.22
CA CYS A 317 0.65 2.88 -5.92
C CYS A 317 0.60 3.89 -7.08
N GLN A 318 1.74 4.54 -7.38
CA GLN A 318 1.97 5.38 -8.57
C GLN A 318 2.85 4.69 -9.60
#